data_AF-A0A1E3Y7P4-F1
#
_entry.id   AF-A0A1E3Y7P4-F1
#
_cell.length_a   1.000
_cell.length_b   1.000
_cell.length_c   1.000
_cell.angle_alpha   90.00
_cell.angle_beta   90.00
_cell.angle_gamma   90.00
#
_symmetry.space_group_name_H-M   'P 1'
#
loop_
_entity.id
_entity.type
_entity.pdbx_description
1 polymer ?
#
loop_
_entity_poly.entity_id
_entity_poly.type
_entity_poly.pdbx_seq_one_letter_code
_entity_poly.pdbx_strand_id
1 'polypeptide(L)'
;MPYVRLLTNALAGGVLVSLYVAVLVLQLNPRLPMPSWPAVQWFGATLSFYAPYTTAALFVLLLAHDLFASRPLRPAWLSVRVLAWLSAAGAGAAAVITWANLAAFRGMLTAAAAVRMRDGALLTTGCAIALIVVAIARYSFWRRGRRAAGVSMVALMVLSVAGPLWLRGPGETPVRPPTRWTEPAPVSFVPSVHVILLDGASLGFIRQRAAAGQLGNLARILDRGAAMDLATVRPTQVEPVWTAAATGKFPEKNGIRSANEYRTRTTDVDPVDILPDYCLAQALSRQGFVGERPHTSASVDARTVWDILNDYRVPIGVVNWPLTYPARARLGYVLSDRFDDAASSPMRLADAGSGDPTTTVDVARETFDRWIDSPWYEVVLPYTQGELTAADINRARWDRAYADTASVLDHQFAPRFRAIRYEGLETFGHVYLRQAQPELFGDPRWTAAVRPVLDRYYAYLDAEVGRAMQALRPTDLLIVMSGFGMDATPLGTRLIDGLLGGRALTGTHEAGPDGFLLAYGTAVATGQMPRGSVADLAPTVLYYMGIPVGRDMDGFPRTDLFTSTWTLEHPVKYVASHEQ
;
A
#
# COMPACT_ATOMS: atom_id res chain seq x y z
N MET A 1 -9.50 -16.79 -47.36
CA MET A 1 -9.65 -16.80 -45.89
C MET A 1 -9.55 -15.38 -45.30
N PRO A 2 -10.65 -14.60 -45.28
CA PRO A 2 -10.64 -13.22 -44.77
C PRO A 2 -10.38 -13.16 -43.26
N TYR A 3 -10.92 -14.10 -42.48
CA TYR A 3 -10.75 -14.17 -41.02
C TYR A 3 -9.31 -14.39 -40.59
N VAL A 4 -8.55 -15.21 -41.31
CA VAL A 4 -7.12 -15.43 -41.03
C VAL A 4 -6.32 -14.14 -41.17
N ARG A 5 -6.65 -13.29 -42.16
CA ARG A 5 -5.99 -12.00 -42.34
C ARG A 5 -6.35 -11.00 -41.25
N LEU A 6 -7.60 -11.01 -40.77
CA LEU A 6 -8.00 -10.22 -39.60
C LEU A 6 -7.21 -10.66 -38.37
N LEU A 7 -7.09 -11.96 -38.15
CA LEU A 7 -6.30 -12.53 -37.05
C LEU A 7 -4.83 -12.11 -37.11
N THR A 8 -4.19 -12.12 -38.30
CA THR A 8 -2.79 -11.65 -38.44
C THR A 8 -2.62 -10.18 -38.06
N ASN A 9 -3.55 -9.31 -38.44
CA ASN A 9 -3.50 -7.89 -38.04
C ASN A 9 -3.76 -7.72 -36.54
N ALA A 10 -4.70 -8.49 -35.98
CA ALA A 10 -4.99 -8.50 -34.55
C ALA A 10 -3.77 -8.99 -33.75
N LEU A 11 -3.06 -10.02 -34.22
CA LEU A 11 -1.84 -10.53 -33.59
C LEU A 11 -0.74 -9.48 -33.55
N ALA A 12 -0.48 -8.79 -34.67
CA ALA A 12 0.51 -7.72 -34.71
C ALA A 12 0.15 -6.54 -33.77
N GLY A 13 -1.13 -6.17 -33.72
CA GLY A 13 -1.63 -5.16 -32.78
C GLY A 13 -1.53 -5.61 -31.31
N GLY A 14 -1.89 -6.86 -31.02
CA GLY A 14 -1.84 -7.43 -29.68
C GLY A 14 -0.42 -7.51 -29.15
N VAL A 15 0.53 -7.98 -29.97
CA VAL A 15 1.96 -7.97 -29.61
C VAL A 15 2.46 -6.55 -29.30
N LEU A 16 2.08 -5.55 -30.11
CA LEU A 16 2.46 -4.15 -29.85
C LEU A 16 1.91 -3.65 -28.50
N VAL A 17 0.63 -3.90 -28.22
CA VAL A 17 0.00 -3.50 -26.94
C VAL A 17 0.69 -4.17 -25.76
N SER A 18 1.00 -5.46 -25.86
CA SER A 18 1.73 -6.20 -24.83
C SER A 18 3.14 -5.65 -24.60
N LEU A 19 3.82 -5.19 -25.65
CA LEU A 19 5.12 -4.53 -25.51
C LEU A 19 5.00 -3.24 -24.71
N TYR A 20 3.95 -2.43 -24.92
CA TYR A 20 3.74 -1.22 -24.12
C TYR A 20 3.54 -1.53 -22.63
N VAL A 21 2.79 -2.58 -22.29
CA VAL A 21 2.61 -2.99 -20.89
C VAL A 21 3.94 -3.46 -20.29
N ALA A 22 4.76 -4.20 -21.05
CA ALA A 22 6.07 -4.64 -20.58
C ALA A 22 7.03 -3.47 -20.33
N VAL A 23 7.02 -2.46 -21.21
CA VAL A 23 7.77 -1.21 -21.01
C VAL A 23 7.33 -0.51 -19.73
N LEU A 24 6.02 -0.45 -19.48
CA LEU A 24 5.47 0.19 -18.29
C LEU A 24 5.89 -0.53 -17.00
N VAL A 25 5.85 -1.86 -16.96
CA VAL A 25 6.35 -2.66 -15.81
C VAL A 25 7.80 -2.28 -15.50
N LEU A 26 8.65 -2.18 -16.52
CA LEU A 26 10.06 -1.81 -16.30
C LEU A 26 10.20 -0.35 -15.84
N GLN A 27 9.44 0.58 -16.38
CA GLN A 27 9.48 1.99 -15.95
C GLN A 27 9.10 2.18 -14.47
N LEU A 28 8.10 1.43 -14.00
CA LEU A 28 7.68 1.44 -12.60
C LEU A 28 8.71 0.81 -11.66
N ASN A 29 9.64 0.01 -12.18
CA ASN A 29 10.66 -0.70 -11.40
C ASN A 29 12.07 -0.28 -11.85
N PRO A 30 12.49 0.97 -11.57
CA PRO A 30 13.77 1.51 -12.02
C PRO A 30 14.99 0.78 -11.42
N ARG A 31 14.82 0.07 -10.29
CA ARG A 31 15.89 -0.73 -9.66
C ARG A 31 16.29 -1.96 -10.49
N LEU A 32 15.45 -2.42 -11.42
CA LEU A 32 15.82 -3.51 -12.33
C LEU A 32 16.93 -3.05 -13.29
N PRO A 33 18.11 -3.71 -13.29
CA PRO A 33 19.18 -3.35 -14.20
C PRO A 33 18.79 -3.61 -15.66
N MET A 34 19.28 -2.78 -16.57
CA MET A 34 19.06 -2.90 -18.02
C MET A 34 20.37 -2.67 -18.79
N PRO A 35 20.76 -3.58 -19.70
CA PRO A 35 20.12 -4.87 -19.99
C PRO A 35 20.40 -5.91 -18.89
N SER A 36 19.41 -6.73 -18.56
CA SER A 36 19.58 -7.85 -17.62
C SER A 36 18.65 -9.02 -17.96
N TRP A 37 18.99 -10.22 -17.48
CA TRP A 37 18.16 -11.41 -17.66
C TRP A 37 16.78 -11.29 -16.97
N PRO A 38 16.67 -10.79 -15.72
CA PRO A 38 15.37 -10.53 -15.09
C PRO A 38 14.47 -9.63 -15.95
N ALA A 39 15.00 -8.57 -16.55
CA ALA A 39 14.21 -7.69 -17.41
C ALA A 39 13.66 -8.42 -18.66
N VAL A 40 14.46 -9.31 -19.27
CA VAL A 40 14.01 -10.14 -20.41
C VAL A 40 12.89 -11.10 -19.99
N GLN A 41 12.98 -11.70 -18.81
CA GLN A 41 11.92 -12.57 -18.29
C GLN A 41 10.63 -11.81 -18.02
N TRP A 42 10.71 -10.60 -17.46
CA TRP A 42 9.56 -9.74 -17.26
C TRP A 42 8.89 -9.35 -18.58
N PHE A 43 9.70 -9.05 -19.61
CA PHE A 43 9.20 -8.91 -20.99
C PHE A 43 8.48 -10.18 -21.46
N GLY A 44 9.08 -11.35 -21.27
CA GLY A 44 8.53 -12.63 -21.69
C GLY A 44 7.22 -12.99 -20.97
N ALA A 45 7.16 -12.82 -19.65
CA ALA A 45 5.98 -13.10 -18.83
C ALA A 45 4.82 -12.17 -19.20
N THR A 46 5.09 -10.87 -19.32
CA THR A 46 4.11 -9.86 -19.74
C THR A 46 3.60 -10.16 -21.16
N LEU A 47 4.50 -10.42 -22.11
CA LEU A 47 4.12 -10.73 -23.48
C LEU A 47 3.29 -12.01 -23.59
N SER A 48 3.68 -13.07 -22.87
CA SER A 48 2.99 -14.37 -22.88
C SER A 48 1.57 -14.27 -22.33
N PHE A 49 1.35 -13.42 -21.34
CA PHE A 49 0.03 -13.15 -20.80
C PHE A 49 -0.78 -12.23 -21.73
N TYR A 50 -0.29 -11.03 -22.02
CA TYR A 50 -1.11 -10.02 -22.70
C TYR A 50 -1.32 -10.30 -24.19
N ALA A 51 -0.36 -10.90 -24.90
CA ALA A 51 -0.46 -11.09 -26.35
C ALA A 51 -1.68 -11.92 -26.76
N PRO A 52 -1.98 -13.10 -26.17
CA PRO A 52 -3.18 -13.86 -26.54
C PRO A 52 -4.48 -13.11 -26.22
N TYR A 53 -4.60 -12.50 -25.04
CA TYR A 53 -5.83 -11.78 -24.64
C TYR A 53 -6.09 -10.54 -25.48
N THR A 54 -5.06 -9.70 -25.69
CA THR A 54 -5.20 -8.49 -26.52
C THR A 54 -5.42 -8.84 -27.99
N THR A 55 -4.77 -9.88 -28.51
CA THR A 55 -5.03 -10.40 -29.87
C THR A 55 -6.47 -10.86 -30.02
N ALA A 56 -7.00 -11.64 -29.06
CA ALA A 56 -8.38 -12.09 -29.07
C ALA A 56 -9.37 -10.91 -29.00
N ALA A 57 -9.14 -9.95 -28.09
CA ALA A 57 -9.98 -8.77 -27.96
C ALA A 57 -10.00 -7.92 -29.23
N LEU A 58 -8.83 -7.62 -29.81
CA LEU A 58 -8.71 -6.90 -31.07
C LEU A 58 -9.36 -7.68 -32.23
N PHE A 59 -9.22 -9.00 -32.27
CA PHE A 59 -9.85 -9.82 -33.28
C PHE A 59 -11.38 -9.76 -33.18
N VAL A 60 -11.95 -9.86 -31.97
CA VAL A 60 -13.39 -9.71 -31.74
C VAL A 60 -13.88 -8.31 -32.13
N LEU A 61 -13.13 -7.25 -31.80
CA LEU A 61 -13.47 -5.89 -32.21
C LEU A 61 -13.46 -5.72 -33.73
N LEU A 62 -12.48 -6.29 -34.41
CA LEU A 62 -12.41 -6.27 -35.87
C LEU A 62 -13.54 -7.08 -36.52
N LEU A 63 -13.93 -8.22 -35.93
CA LEU A 63 -15.08 -9.01 -36.37
C LEU A 63 -16.39 -8.24 -36.17
N ALA A 64 -16.58 -7.62 -35.00
CA ALA A 64 -17.75 -6.81 -34.70
C ALA A 64 -17.85 -5.62 -35.66
N HIS A 65 -16.73 -4.93 -35.93
CA HIS A 65 -16.69 -3.90 -36.95
C HIS A 65 -17.14 -4.45 -38.31
N ASP A 66 -16.62 -5.59 -38.77
CA ASP A 66 -17.03 -6.17 -40.06
C ASP A 66 -18.50 -6.63 -40.09
N LEU A 67 -19.10 -6.97 -38.93
CA LEU A 67 -20.51 -7.33 -38.80
C LEU A 67 -21.44 -6.11 -38.89
N PHE A 68 -21.06 -4.99 -38.30
CA PHE A 68 -21.90 -3.78 -38.22
C PHE A 68 -21.58 -2.72 -39.28
N ALA A 69 -20.40 -2.75 -39.89
CA ALA A 69 -20.01 -1.77 -40.90
C ALA A 69 -20.65 -2.08 -42.26
N SER A 70 -21.15 -1.03 -42.92
CA SER A 70 -21.68 -1.11 -44.29
C SER A 70 -20.63 -1.54 -45.33
N ARG A 71 -19.34 -1.50 -44.99
CA ARG A 71 -18.23 -1.95 -45.84
C ARG A 71 -17.23 -2.79 -45.02
N PRO A 72 -17.09 -4.10 -45.29
CA PRO A 72 -16.13 -4.94 -44.57
C PRO A 72 -14.68 -4.53 -44.89
N LEU A 73 -13.78 -4.66 -43.91
CA LEU A 73 -12.40 -4.18 -43.98
C LEU A 73 -11.54 -4.89 -45.03
N ARG A 74 -11.87 -6.15 -45.37
CA ARG A 74 -11.14 -7.06 -46.30
C ARG A 74 -9.62 -6.80 -46.33
N PRO A 75 -8.92 -6.92 -45.19
CA PRO A 75 -7.53 -6.50 -45.09
C PRO A 75 -6.56 -7.43 -45.84
N ALA A 76 -5.39 -6.90 -46.17
CA ALA A 76 -4.21 -7.71 -46.50
C ALA A 76 -3.68 -8.41 -45.23
N TRP A 77 -2.77 -9.37 -45.38
CA TRP A 77 -2.14 -10.09 -44.26
C TRP A 77 -1.55 -9.14 -43.20
N LEU A 78 -0.82 -8.10 -43.63
CA LEU A 78 -0.41 -6.96 -42.80
C LEU A 78 -0.92 -5.68 -43.45
N SER A 79 -2.13 -5.28 -43.09
CA SER A 79 -2.78 -4.10 -43.65
C SER A 79 -2.30 -2.86 -42.94
N VAL A 80 -1.45 -2.07 -43.59
CA VAL A 80 -0.99 -0.77 -43.05
C VAL A 80 -2.19 0.16 -42.73
N ARG A 81 -3.38 -0.03 -43.33
CA ARG A 81 -4.59 0.73 -42.97
C ARG A 81 -5.12 0.34 -41.59
N VAL A 82 -5.20 -0.96 -41.31
CA VAL A 82 -5.69 -1.49 -40.03
C VAL A 82 -4.63 -1.26 -38.95
N LEU A 83 -3.37 -1.59 -39.26
CA LEU A 83 -2.24 -1.41 -38.35
C LEU A 83 -2.01 0.05 -37.96
N ALA A 84 -2.26 1.03 -38.84
CA ALA A 84 -2.14 2.44 -38.47
C ALA A 84 -3.14 2.84 -37.38
N TRP A 85 -4.40 2.37 -37.47
CA TRP A 85 -5.40 2.61 -36.43
C TRP A 85 -5.13 1.81 -35.16
N LEU A 86 -4.75 0.53 -35.28
CA LEU A 86 -4.41 -0.30 -34.11
C LEU A 86 -3.18 0.23 -33.36
N SER A 87 -2.14 0.67 -34.07
CA SER A 87 -0.94 1.25 -33.46
C SER A 87 -1.22 2.63 -32.86
N ALA A 88 -1.99 3.49 -33.52
CA ALA A 88 -2.42 4.77 -32.97
C ALA A 88 -3.25 4.60 -31.69
N ALA A 89 -4.25 3.71 -31.70
CA ALA A 89 -5.09 3.41 -30.54
C ALA A 89 -4.28 2.76 -29.41
N GLY A 90 -3.41 1.79 -29.74
CA GLY A 90 -2.53 1.13 -28.78
C GLY A 90 -1.54 2.09 -28.12
N ALA A 91 -0.87 2.94 -28.90
CA ALA A 91 0.05 3.97 -28.39
C ALA A 91 -0.69 5.03 -27.56
N GLY A 92 -1.89 5.43 -27.98
CA GLY A 92 -2.72 6.36 -27.22
C GLY A 92 -3.16 5.79 -25.87
N ALA A 93 -3.66 4.56 -25.86
CA ALA A 93 -4.01 3.85 -24.63
C ALA A 93 -2.78 3.67 -23.72
N ALA A 94 -1.64 3.26 -24.28
CA ALA A 94 -0.39 3.15 -23.54
C ALA A 94 0.02 4.48 -22.90
N ALA A 95 -0.02 5.59 -23.65
CA ALA A 95 0.29 6.91 -23.10
C ALA A 95 -0.64 7.28 -21.93
N VAL A 96 -1.95 7.09 -22.07
CA VAL A 96 -2.93 7.37 -21.01
C VAL A 96 -2.65 6.52 -19.76
N ILE A 97 -2.43 5.21 -19.94
CA ILE A 97 -2.14 4.28 -18.84
C ILE A 97 -0.80 4.64 -18.17
N THR A 98 0.24 5.00 -18.93
CA THR A 98 1.52 5.43 -18.36
C THR A 98 1.36 6.72 -17.56
N TRP A 99 0.61 7.71 -18.05
CA TRP A 99 0.32 8.94 -17.28
C TRP A 99 -0.46 8.66 -16.00
N ALA A 100 -1.48 7.80 -16.06
CA ALA A 100 -2.26 7.40 -14.89
C ALA A 100 -1.39 6.69 -13.84
N ASN A 101 -0.52 5.78 -14.27
CA ASN A 101 0.43 5.09 -13.38
C ASN A 101 1.48 6.04 -12.80
N LEU A 102 2.03 6.97 -13.60
CA LEU A 102 2.96 7.98 -13.09
C LEU A 102 2.30 8.85 -12.01
N ALA A 103 1.04 9.23 -12.20
CA ALA A 103 0.30 10.00 -11.21
C ALA A 103 0.04 9.19 -9.93
N ALA A 104 -0.35 7.91 -10.07
CA ALA A 104 -0.65 7.03 -8.94
C ALA A 104 0.58 6.65 -8.12
N PHE A 105 1.69 6.29 -8.78
CA PHE A 105 2.90 5.76 -8.15
C PHE A 105 4.02 6.78 -7.95
N ARG A 106 3.76 8.08 -8.12
CA ARG A 106 4.79 9.12 -7.99
C ARG A 106 5.50 9.08 -6.63
N GLY A 107 4.76 8.82 -5.55
CA GLY A 107 5.32 8.72 -4.19
C GLY A 107 6.15 7.46 -3.95
N MET A 108 6.10 6.49 -4.88
CA MET A 108 6.88 5.25 -4.83
C MET A 108 8.13 5.31 -5.72
N LEU A 109 8.35 6.40 -6.46
CA LEU A 109 9.44 6.56 -7.42
C LEU A 109 10.41 7.64 -6.96
N THR A 110 11.70 7.43 -7.22
CA THR A 110 12.69 8.49 -7.08
C THR A 110 12.36 9.66 -7.99
N ALA A 111 12.79 10.87 -7.62
CA ALA A 111 12.60 12.06 -8.47
C ALA A 111 13.17 11.85 -9.89
N ALA A 112 14.30 11.16 -10.02
CA ALA A 112 14.91 10.84 -11.30
C ALA A 112 14.07 9.84 -12.12
N ALA A 113 13.62 8.75 -11.50
CA ALA A 113 12.77 7.76 -12.16
C ALA A 113 11.43 8.36 -12.62
N ALA A 114 10.80 9.20 -11.79
CA ALA A 114 9.55 9.88 -12.12
C ALA A 114 9.72 10.83 -13.32
N VAL A 115 10.83 11.57 -13.39
CA VAL A 115 11.14 12.45 -14.55
C VAL A 115 11.37 11.62 -15.81
N ARG A 116 12.15 10.53 -15.74
CA ARG A 116 12.40 9.65 -16.89
C ARG A 116 11.12 8.99 -17.40
N MET A 117 10.25 8.54 -16.49
CA MET A 117 8.94 7.97 -16.83
C MET A 117 8.03 9.02 -17.49
N ARG A 118 8.01 10.26 -16.98
CA ARG A 118 7.29 11.39 -17.58
C ARG A 118 7.76 11.67 -19.01
N ASP A 119 9.06 11.73 -19.22
CA ASP A 119 9.64 12.01 -20.53
C ASP A 119 9.35 10.86 -21.51
N GLY A 120 9.36 9.61 -21.03
CA GLY A 120 8.86 8.46 -21.77
C GLY A 120 7.37 8.57 -22.14
N ALA A 121 6.51 8.99 -21.21
CA ALA A 121 5.08 9.19 -21.46
C ALA A 121 4.82 10.30 -22.49
N LEU A 122 5.57 11.41 -22.43
CA LEU A 122 5.53 12.49 -23.42
C LEU A 122 5.92 11.98 -24.82
N LEU A 123 7.00 11.20 -24.92
CA LEU A 123 7.44 10.62 -26.19
C LEU A 123 6.38 9.68 -26.78
N THR A 124 5.81 8.78 -25.97
CA THR A 124 4.72 7.88 -26.41
C THR A 124 3.49 8.66 -26.84
N THR A 125 3.14 9.74 -26.14
CA THR A 125 2.04 10.64 -26.50
C THR A 125 2.29 11.29 -27.86
N GLY A 126 3.49 11.83 -28.09
CA GLY A 126 3.89 12.39 -29.38
C GLY A 126 3.83 11.37 -30.52
N CYS A 127 4.29 10.14 -30.27
CA CYS A 127 4.20 9.04 -31.23
C CYS A 127 2.74 8.67 -31.53
N ALA A 128 1.87 8.62 -30.52
CA ALA A 128 0.45 8.34 -30.69
C ALA A 128 -0.24 9.39 -31.58
N ILE A 129 0.02 10.68 -31.33
CA ILE A 129 -0.51 11.79 -32.15
C ILE A 129 0.00 11.66 -33.59
N ALA A 130 1.29 11.41 -33.78
CA ALA A 130 1.87 11.23 -35.12
C ALA A 130 1.27 10.02 -35.85
N LEU A 131 1.03 8.90 -35.16
CA LEU A 131 0.37 7.72 -35.71
C LEU A 131 -1.09 8.01 -36.09
N ILE A 132 -1.83 8.81 -35.31
CA ILE A 132 -3.17 9.28 -35.67
C ILE A 132 -3.12 10.12 -36.96
N VAL A 133 -2.17 11.05 -37.07
CA VAL A 133 -1.99 11.87 -38.28
C VAL A 133 -1.70 10.98 -39.49
N VAL A 134 -0.81 9.99 -39.36
CA VAL A 134 -0.52 9.01 -40.43
C VAL A 134 -1.77 8.20 -40.80
N ALA A 135 -2.58 7.78 -39.82
CA ALA A 135 -3.82 7.04 -40.05
C ALA A 135 -4.87 7.88 -40.80
N ILE A 136 -5.08 9.14 -40.38
CA ILE A 136 -6.02 10.09 -41.00
C ILE A 136 -5.57 10.47 -42.41
N ALA A 137 -4.31 10.85 -42.59
CA ALA A 137 -3.76 11.24 -43.90
C ALA A 137 -3.91 10.10 -44.93
N ARG A 138 -3.78 8.85 -44.47
CA ARG A 138 -3.95 7.66 -45.30
C ARG A 138 -5.41 7.33 -45.57
N TYR A 139 -6.33 7.63 -44.64
CA TYR A 139 -7.76 7.48 -44.87
C TYR A 139 -8.27 8.52 -45.89
N SER A 140 -7.75 9.75 -45.82
CA SER A 140 -8.37 10.91 -46.47
C SER A 140 -7.74 11.32 -47.81
N PHE A 141 -6.41 11.20 -48.01
CA PHE A 141 -5.75 11.91 -49.12
C PHE A 141 -4.72 11.12 -49.95
N TRP A 142 -4.18 9.99 -49.48
CA TRP A 142 -2.94 9.46 -50.07
C TRP A 142 -3.07 8.16 -50.91
N ARG A 143 -3.22 8.28 -52.24
CA ARG A 143 -3.04 7.14 -53.19
C ARG A 143 -1.58 6.96 -53.67
N ARG A 144 -0.75 8.02 -53.73
CA ARG A 144 0.66 8.01 -54.19
C ARG A 144 1.69 8.23 -53.06
N GLY A 145 1.87 7.25 -52.16
CA GLY A 145 2.86 7.36 -51.05
C GLY A 145 2.90 6.20 -50.07
N ARG A 146 2.41 5.02 -50.49
CA ARG A 146 2.16 3.86 -49.61
C ARG A 146 3.42 3.37 -48.86
N ARG A 147 4.61 3.48 -49.48
CA ARG A 147 5.88 3.05 -48.87
C ARG A 147 6.33 4.00 -47.77
N ALA A 148 6.34 5.31 -48.02
CA ALA A 148 6.74 6.31 -47.04
C ALA A 148 5.86 6.24 -45.79
N ALA A 149 4.53 6.20 -45.93
CA ALA A 149 3.62 6.08 -44.81
C ALA A 149 3.82 4.78 -44.00
N GLY A 150 4.12 3.66 -44.67
CA GLY A 150 4.43 2.40 -44.00
C GLY A 150 5.73 2.46 -43.19
N VAL A 151 6.78 3.05 -43.77
CA VAL A 151 8.08 3.25 -43.09
C VAL A 151 7.92 4.19 -41.89
N SER A 152 7.23 5.32 -42.05
CA SER A 152 6.94 6.25 -40.94
C SER A 152 6.16 5.58 -39.83
N MET A 153 5.14 4.78 -40.16
CA MET A 153 4.35 4.05 -39.16
C MET A 153 5.22 3.06 -38.37
N VAL A 154 6.05 2.25 -39.06
CA VAL A 154 6.94 1.29 -38.38
C VAL A 154 7.98 2.03 -37.53
N ALA A 155 8.57 3.10 -38.03
CA ALA A 155 9.52 3.92 -37.27
C ALA A 155 8.88 4.50 -36.00
N LEU A 156 7.65 5.03 -36.10
CA LEU A 156 6.90 5.55 -34.95
C LEU A 156 6.52 4.45 -33.96
N MET A 157 6.13 3.27 -34.44
CA MET A 157 5.87 2.11 -33.57
C MET A 157 7.13 1.70 -32.79
N VAL A 158 8.26 1.56 -33.48
CA VAL A 158 9.54 1.23 -32.84
C VAL A 158 9.94 2.32 -31.85
N LEU A 159 9.85 3.60 -32.23
CA LEU A 159 10.19 4.72 -31.36
C LEU A 159 9.30 4.77 -30.10
N SER A 160 8.00 4.47 -30.24
CA SER A 160 7.05 4.46 -29.12
C SER A 160 7.31 3.36 -28.09
N VAL A 161 8.07 2.32 -28.43
CA VAL A 161 8.45 1.23 -27.51
C VAL A 161 9.90 1.39 -27.05
N ALA A 162 10.84 1.56 -27.98
CA ALA A 162 12.27 1.63 -27.68
C ALA A 162 12.66 2.96 -27.02
N GLY A 163 11.99 4.05 -27.36
CA GLY A 163 12.27 5.38 -26.82
C GLY A 163 12.06 5.48 -25.31
N PRO A 164 10.88 5.11 -24.77
CA PRO A 164 10.65 5.13 -23.32
C PRO A 164 11.58 4.18 -22.53
N LEU A 165 12.00 3.05 -23.12
CA LEU A 165 13.02 2.16 -22.53
C LEU A 165 14.40 2.80 -22.51
N TRP A 166 14.78 3.49 -23.58
CA TRP A 166 16.05 4.20 -23.65
C TRP A 166 16.09 5.34 -22.62
N LEU A 167 15.00 6.10 -22.49
CA LEU A 167 14.86 7.18 -21.51
C LEU A 167 14.87 6.69 -20.06
N ARG A 168 14.35 5.49 -19.78
CA ARG A 168 14.43 4.85 -18.46
C ARG A 168 15.87 4.70 -17.98
N GLY A 169 16.80 4.42 -18.90
CA GLY A 169 18.21 4.20 -18.62
C GLY A 169 18.54 2.80 -18.05
N PRO A 170 19.80 2.58 -17.65
CA PRO A 170 20.33 1.27 -17.29
C PRO A 170 19.84 0.72 -15.93
N GLY A 171 19.02 1.49 -15.21
CA GLY A 171 18.55 1.17 -13.86
C GLY A 171 19.20 2.07 -12.80
N GLU A 172 18.56 2.15 -11.64
CA GLU A 172 19.03 2.93 -10.49
C GLU A 172 19.58 2.00 -9.42
N THR A 173 20.82 2.25 -9.00
CA THR A 173 21.37 1.64 -7.78
C THR A 173 21.05 2.56 -6.61
N PRO A 174 20.47 2.06 -5.50
CA PRO A 174 20.31 2.85 -4.29
C PRO A 174 21.69 3.32 -3.82
N VAL A 175 21.92 4.64 -3.79
CA VAL A 175 23.13 5.20 -3.19
C VAL A 175 22.91 5.21 -1.68
N ARG A 176 23.46 4.22 -0.98
CA ARG A 176 23.52 4.26 0.49
C ARG A 176 24.61 5.27 0.89
N PRO A 177 24.28 6.34 1.63
CA PRO A 177 25.31 7.24 2.13
C PRO A 177 26.27 6.46 3.04
N PRO A 178 27.59 6.74 2.99
CA PRO A 178 28.54 6.08 3.87
C PRO A 178 28.18 6.40 5.33
N THR A 179 27.87 5.35 6.06
CA THR A 179 27.48 5.38 7.46
C THR A 179 28.70 5.22 8.34
N ARG A 180 28.86 6.15 9.28
CA ARG A 180 29.85 6.03 10.35
C ARG A 180 29.11 5.68 11.63
N TRP A 181 29.07 4.38 11.94
CA TRP A 181 28.51 3.93 13.21
C TRP A 181 29.29 4.60 14.34
N THR A 182 28.56 5.35 15.17
CA THR A 182 29.10 5.96 16.38
C THR A 182 28.30 5.37 17.52
N GLU A 183 29.00 4.87 18.54
CA GLU A 183 28.32 4.31 19.71
C GLU A 183 27.40 5.39 20.32
N PRO A 184 26.10 5.09 20.52
CA PRO A 184 25.15 6.08 21.01
C PRO A 184 25.57 6.60 22.40
N ALA A 185 25.52 7.92 22.58
CA ALA A 185 25.65 8.49 23.92
C ALA A 185 24.47 8.04 24.80
N PRO A 186 24.69 7.70 26.07
CA PRO A 186 23.61 7.28 26.97
C PRO A 186 22.56 8.40 27.11
N VAL A 187 21.29 8.01 27.06
CA VAL A 187 20.16 8.93 27.25
C VAL A 187 19.87 9.03 28.74
N SER A 188 19.82 10.25 29.29
CA SER A 188 19.66 10.50 30.72
C SER A 188 18.22 10.37 31.24
N PHE A 189 17.22 10.45 30.35
CA PHE A 189 15.80 10.33 30.66
C PHE A 189 15.07 9.74 29.46
N VAL A 190 14.30 8.66 29.67
CA VAL A 190 13.52 7.99 28.61
C VAL A 190 12.07 7.88 29.09
N PRO A 191 11.18 8.80 28.67
CA PRO A 191 9.74 8.67 28.96
C PRO A 191 9.16 7.44 28.25
N SER A 192 7.98 6.98 28.68
CA SER A 192 7.32 5.87 27.98
C SER A 192 6.42 6.39 26.86
N VAL A 193 6.42 5.69 25.74
CA VAL A 193 5.56 5.98 24.59
C VAL A 193 4.73 4.75 24.28
N HIS A 194 3.42 4.91 24.18
CA HIS A 194 2.48 3.88 23.77
C HIS A 194 1.80 4.31 22.47
N VAL A 195 1.93 3.51 21.43
CA VAL A 195 1.34 3.72 20.10
C VAL A 195 0.28 2.66 19.84
N ILE A 196 -0.94 3.09 19.59
CA ILE A 196 -2.03 2.24 19.11
C ILE A 196 -2.24 2.54 17.63
N LEU A 197 -2.07 1.53 16.79
CA LEU A 197 -2.19 1.62 15.35
C LEU A 197 -3.54 1.03 14.92
N LEU A 198 -4.31 1.78 14.14
CA LEU A 198 -5.63 1.40 13.68
C LEU A 198 -5.68 1.38 12.15
N ASP A 199 -5.97 0.23 11.54
CA ASP A 199 -6.15 0.15 10.10
C ASP A 199 -7.55 0.59 9.66
N GLY A 200 -7.63 1.45 8.64
CA GLY A 200 -8.90 1.91 8.08
C GLY A 200 -9.73 2.81 8.99
N ALA A 201 -9.16 3.33 10.09
CA ALA A 201 -9.90 4.23 10.97
C ALA A 201 -10.02 5.64 10.37
N SER A 202 -11.21 6.22 10.42
CA SER A 202 -11.48 7.53 9.82
C SER A 202 -11.75 8.58 10.90
N LEU A 203 -10.97 9.66 10.92
CA LEU A 203 -11.13 10.73 11.93
C LEU A 203 -12.52 11.38 11.86
N GLY A 204 -13.09 11.53 10.66
CA GLY A 204 -14.45 12.02 10.47
C GLY A 204 -15.50 11.15 11.17
N PHE A 205 -15.35 9.82 11.08
CA PHE A 205 -16.22 8.86 11.77
C PHE A 205 -16.10 9.00 13.29
N ILE A 206 -14.87 9.04 13.79
CA ILE A 206 -14.59 9.20 15.23
C ILE A 206 -15.21 10.50 15.75
N ARG A 207 -15.02 11.63 15.05
CA ARG A 207 -15.61 12.93 15.43
C ARG A 207 -17.14 12.90 15.45
N GLN A 208 -17.76 12.30 14.43
CA GLN A 208 -19.22 12.17 14.35
C GLN A 208 -19.77 11.36 15.52
N ARG A 209 -19.12 10.23 15.86
CA ARG A 209 -19.54 9.37 16.97
C ARG A 209 -19.23 9.99 18.35
N ALA A 210 -18.10 10.67 18.49
CA ALA A 210 -17.77 11.46 19.68
C ALA A 210 -18.84 12.54 19.95
N ALA A 211 -19.24 13.30 18.92
CA ALA A 211 -20.30 14.30 19.03
C ALA A 211 -21.67 13.68 19.39
N ALA A 212 -21.91 12.42 19.04
CA ALA A 212 -23.11 11.67 19.42
C ALA A 212 -23.03 11.05 20.83
N GLY A 213 -22.01 11.39 21.64
CA GLY A 213 -21.81 10.85 22.98
C GLY A 213 -21.32 9.39 23.01
N GLN A 214 -20.79 8.89 21.89
CA GLN A 214 -20.14 7.59 21.79
C GLN A 214 -18.61 7.78 21.84
N LEU A 215 -17.83 6.70 21.96
CA LEU A 215 -16.35 6.74 21.92
C LEU A 215 -15.75 7.73 22.95
N GLY A 216 -16.10 7.55 24.23
CA GLY A 216 -15.80 8.52 25.27
C GLY A 216 -14.32 8.74 25.56
N ASN A 217 -13.45 7.76 25.31
CA ASN A 217 -12.02 7.92 25.52
C ASN A 217 -11.36 8.68 24.37
N LEU A 218 -11.71 8.36 23.13
CA LEU A 218 -11.30 9.09 21.93
C LEU A 218 -11.81 10.54 21.97
N ALA A 219 -13.06 10.75 22.39
CA ALA A 219 -13.61 12.10 22.63
C ALA A 219 -12.75 12.88 23.64
N ARG A 220 -12.31 12.24 24.73
CA ARG A 220 -11.41 12.87 25.71
C ARG A 220 -10.07 13.28 25.09
N ILE A 221 -9.53 12.50 24.16
CA ILE A 221 -8.30 12.89 23.44
C ILE A 221 -8.57 14.07 22.50
N LEU A 222 -9.70 14.08 21.79
CA LEU A 222 -10.09 15.21 20.94
C LEU A 222 -10.24 16.51 21.75
N ASP A 223 -10.76 16.43 22.98
CA ASP A 223 -11.01 17.60 23.83
C ASP A 223 -9.77 18.09 24.59
N ARG A 224 -8.92 17.18 25.05
CA ARG A 224 -7.81 17.48 25.99
C ARG A 224 -6.42 17.15 25.46
N GLY A 225 -6.33 16.46 24.33
CA GLY A 225 -5.08 16.11 23.65
C GLY A 225 -4.91 16.87 22.35
N ALA A 226 -4.01 16.36 21.51
CA ALA A 226 -3.78 16.89 20.18
C ALA A 226 -4.43 16.00 19.12
N ALA A 227 -4.93 16.61 18.06
CA ALA A 227 -5.43 15.91 16.87
C ALA A 227 -4.74 16.44 15.61
N MET A 228 -4.39 15.55 14.68
CA MET A 228 -3.63 15.88 13.49
C MET A 228 -4.07 15.01 12.32
N ASP A 229 -4.32 15.62 11.16
CA ASP A 229 -4.49 14.89 9.91
C ASP A 229 -3.10 14.48 9.36
N LEU A 230 -2.96 13.24 8.89
CA LEU A 230 -1.70 12.70 8.39
C LEU A 230 -1.81 12.32 6.91
N ALA A 231 -1.06 12.99 6.04
CA ALA A 231 -0.89 12.58 4.66
C ALA A 231 -0.37 11.14 4.59
N THR A 232 -1.10 10.28 3.88
CA THR A 232 -0.75 8.87 3.70
C THR A 232 0.16 8.66 2.50
N VAL A 233 0.73 7.46 2.38
CA VAL A 233 1.44 7.00 1.19
C VAL A 233 0.41 6.49 0.17
N ARG A 234 0.59 6.84 -1.11
CA ARG A 234 -0.28 6.41 -2.21
C ARG A 234 0.49 5.63 -3.30
N PRO A 235 -0.09 4.54 -3.85
CA PRO A 235 -1.36 3.92 -3.47
C PRO A 235 -1.39 3.41 -2.03
N THR A 236 -2.55 3.51 -1.40
CA THR A 236 -2.71 3.26 0.04
C THR A 236 -2.76 1.77 0.30
N GLN A 237 -1.61 1.22 0.67
CA GLN A 237 -1.40 -0.17 1.06
C GLN A 237 -0.78 -0.21 2.46
N VAL A 238 -1.13 -1.24 3.23
CA VAL A 238 -0.74 -1.42 4.64
C VAL A 238 0.78 -1.37 4.82
N GLU A 239 1.51 -2.17 4.04
CA GLU A 239 2.95 -2.39 4.20
C GLU A 239 3.75 -1.12 3.90
N PRO A 240 3.56 -0.40 2.77
CA PRO A 240 4.25 0.86 2.53
C PRO A 240 3.93 1.96 3.57
N VAL A 241 2.67 2.06 4.02
CA VAL A 241 2.24 3.09 4.98
C VAL A 241 2.89 2.86 6.34
N TRP A 242 2.79 1.65 6.89
CA TRP A 242 3.32 1.38 8.22
C TRP A 242 4.84 1.24 8.24
N THR A 243 5.47 0.85 7.13
CA THR A 243 6.93 0.94 7.00
C THR A 243 7.39 2.39 6.99
N ALA A 244 6.66 3.29 6.31
CA ALA A 244 6.99 4.71 6.33
C ALA A 244 6.84 5.30 7.74
N ALA A 245 5.80 4.93 8.47
CA ALA A 245 5.61 5.34 9.86
C ALA A 245 6.69 4.78 10.80
N ALA A 246 7.10 3.52 10.61
CA ALA A 246 8.13 2.86 11.41
C ALA A 246 9.53 3.42 11.19
N THR A 247 9.88 3.79 9.96
CA THR A 247 11.24 4.21 9.58
C THR A 247 11.41 5.72 9.50
N GLY A 248 10.29 6.45 9.39
CA GLY A 248 10.30 7.88 9.08
C GLY A 248 10.73 8.20 7.65
N LYS A 249 10.75 7.20 6.75
CA LYS A 249 11.23 7.31 5.38
C LYS A 249 10.18 6.83 4.39
N PHE A 250 10.05 7.48 3.26
CA PHE A 250 9.11 7.08 2.21
C PHE A 250 9.56 5.79 1.50
N PRO A 251 8.65 5.10 0.80
CA PRO A 251 8.91 3.86 0.05
C PRO A 251 10.16 3.85 -0.82
N GLU A 252 10.51 4.99 -1.41
CA GLU A 252 11.73 5.11 -2.23
C GLU A 252 13.01 4.83 -1.43
N LYS A 253 13.05 5.19 -0.14
CA LYS A 253 14.19 5.04 0.77
C LYS A 253 14.08 3.81 1.67
N ASN A 254 12.88 3.44 2.10
CA ASN A 254 12.67 2.30 3.00
C ASN A 254 12.56 0.95 2.26
N GLY A 255 12.42 0.96 0.93
CA GLY A 255 12.42 -0.24 0.08
C GLY A 255 11.06 -0.92 -0.13
N ILE A 256 10.04 -0.58 0.66
CA ILE A 256 8.71 -1.20 0.61
C ILE A 256 7.76 -0.33 -0.21
N ARG A 257 7.55 -0.72 -1.47
CA ARG A 257 6.80 0.07 -2.47
C ARG A 257 5.42 -0.49 -2.79
N SER A 258 5.13 -1.69 -2.29
CA SER A 258 3.86 -2.38 -2.42
C SER A 258 3.70 -3.39 -1.27
N ALA A 259 2.53 -4.05 -1.21
CA ALA A 259 2.24 -5.11 -0.26
C ALA A 259 3.09 -6.38 -0.48
N ASN A 260 3.39 -6.68 -1.74
CA ASN A 260 4.07 -7.92 -2.12
C ASN A 260 5.16 -7.67 -3.16
N GLU A 261 6.22 -8.47 -3.08
CA GLU A 261 7.18 -8.59 -4.16
C GLU A 261 6.69 -9.60 -5.21
N TYR A 262 6.94 -9.29 -6.48
CA TYR A 262 6.53 -10.10 -7.61
C TYR A 262 7.74 -10.70 -8.30
N ARG A 263 7.66 -11.98 -8.65
CA ARG A 263 8.74 -12.74 -9.29
C ARG A 263 8.23 -13.50 -10.51
N THR A 264 9.03 -13.58 -11.56
CA THR A 264 8.70 -14.47 -12.68
C THR A 264 8.99 -15.93 -12.29
N ARG A 265 8.29 -16.90 -12.90
CA ARG A 265 8.44 -18.33 -12.57
C ARG A 265 9.86 -18.89 -12.75
N THR A 266 10.73 -18.20 -13.48
CA THR A 266 11.98 -18.75 -14.00
C THR A 266 13.22 -18.53 -13.13
N THR A 267 13.24 -17.57 -12.21
CA THR A 267 14.38 -17.35 -11.29
C THR A 267 13.99 -16.63 -10.00
N ASP A 268 14.74 -16.89 -8.93
CA ASP A 268 14.65 -16.21 -7.64
C ASP A 268 15.44 -14.87 -7.55
N VAL A 269 15.92 -14.34 -8.68
CA VAL A 269 16.80 -13.18 -8.71
C VAL A 269 16.04 -11.93 -9.19
N ASP A 270 16.15 -10.84 -8.43
CA ASP A 270 15.62 -9.49 -8.66
C ASP A 270 14.09 -9.39 -8.85
N PRO A 271 13.30 -9.38 -7.75
CA PRO A 271 11.87 -9.13 -7.82
C PRO A 271 11.55 -7.72 -8.35
N VAL A 272 10.30 -7.53 -8.76
CA VAL A 272 9.70 -6.19 -8.91
C VAL A 272 8.74 -5.92 -7.77
N ASP A 273 8.67 -4.67 -7.34
CA ASP A 273 7.75 -4.28 -6.28
C ASP A 273 6.41 -3.85 -6.86
N ILE A 274 6.41 -3.16 -8.00
CA ILE A 274 5.20 -2.52 -8.52
C ILE A 274 4.72 -3.21 -9.79
N LEU A 275 3.46 -3.64 -9.78
CA LEU A 275 2.72 -3.97 -11.00
C LEU A 275 1.86 -2.77 -11.45
N PRO A 276 1.71 -2.53 -12.76
CA PRO A 276 0.94 -1.40 -13.27
C PRO A 276 -0.57 -1.55 -13.04
N ASP A 277 -1.19 -0.43 -12.69
CA ASP A 277 -2.64 -0.28 -12.63
C ASP A 277 -3.24 -0.02 -14.02
N TYR A 278 -4.57 -0.16 -14.12
CA TYR A 278 -5.37 0.09 -15.32
C TYR A 278 -5.05 -0.81 -16.53
N CYS A 279 -4.28 -1.88 -16.32
CA CYS A 279 -3.98 -2.86 -17.37
C CYS A 279 -4.20 -4.31 -16.91
N LEU A 280 -4.93 -4.57 -15.83
CA LEU A 280 -5.20 -5.93 -15.32
C LEU A 280 -3.93 -6.70 -14.88
N ALA A 281 -2.90 -6.00 -14.38
CA ALA A 281 -1.65 -6.65 -14.00
C ALA A 281 -1.81 -7.71 -12.89
N GLN A 282 -2.77 -7.57 -11.99
CA GLN A 282 -3.04 -8.59 -10.96
C GLN A 282 -3.44 -9.96 -11.57
N ALA A 283 -3.98 -9.98 -12.79
CA ALA A 283 -4.27 -11.23 -13.48
C ALA A 283 -3.01 -12.02 -13.86
N LEU A 284 -1.84 -11.37 -13.95
CA LEU A 284 -0.55 -12.06 -14.09
C LEU A 284 -0.29 -12.98 -12.89
N SER A 285 -0.53 -12.48 -11.67
CA SER A 285 -0.39 -13.26 -10.43
C SER A 285 -1.48 -14.33 -10.34
N ARG A 286 -2.76 -13.97 -10.55
CA ARG A 286 -3.89 -14.91 -10.43
C ARG A 286 -3.85 -16.09 -11.42
N GLN A 287 -3.31 -15.90 -12.61
CA GLN A 287 -3.10 -16.97 -13.60
C GLN A 287 -1.71 -17.63 -13.49
N GLY A 288 -0.92 -17.18 -12.51
CA GLY A 288 0.39 -17.71 -12.13
C GLY A 288 1.54 -17.36 -13.06
N PHE A 289 1.37 -16.50 -14.07
CA PHE A 289 2.48 -16.03 -14.91
C PHE A 289 3.60 -15.36 -14.08
N VAL A 290 3.20 -14.80 -12.94
CA VAL A 290 4.05 -14.18 -11.93
C VAL A 290 3.69 -14.80 -10.58
N GLY A 291 4.68 -15.07 -9.74
CA GLY A 291 4.50 -15.44 -8.34
C GLY A 291 4.49 -14.20 -7.45
N GLU A 292 3.63 -14.19 -6.46
CA GLU A 292 3.52 -13.15 -5.44
C GLU A 292 4.13 -13.68 -4.14
N ARG A 293 5.00 -12.90 -3.52
CA ARG A 293 5.58 -13.22 -2.22
C ARG A 293 5.40 -12.05 -1.26
N PRO A 294 4.86 -12.29 -0.05
CA PRO A 294 4.82 -11.29 0.99
C PRO A 294 6.21 -10.82 1.41
N HIS A 295 6.37 -9.51 1.61
CA HIS A 295 7.58 -8.94 2.17
C HIS A 295 7.86 -9.49 3.58
N THR A 296 9.10 -9.41 4.04
CA THR A 296 9.50 -9.80 5.41
C THR A 296 10.23 -8.65 6.09
N SER A 297 10.55 -8.78 7.37
CA SER A 297 11.40 -7.81 8.08
C SER A 297 12.76 -7.60 7.40
N ALA A 298 13.26 -8.60 6.67
CA ALA A 298 14.49 -8.49 5.89
C ALA A 298 14.34 -7.70 4.58
N SER A 299 13.11 -7.42 4.13
CA SER A 299 12.84 -6.64 2.92
C SER A 299 12.97 -5.13 3.15
N VAL A 300 12.97 -4.67 4.40
CA VAL A 300 13.03 -3.24 4.74
C VAL A 300 14.48 -2.74 4.62
N ASP A 301 14.70 -1.77 3.75
CA ASP A 301 16.01 -1.18 3.44
C ASP A 301 16.47 -0.10 4.46
N ALA A 302 15.66 0.19 5.47
CA ALA A 302 15.88 1.24 6.45
C ALA A 302 15.65 0.77 7.90
N ARG A 303 16.35 1.40 8.84
CA ARG A 303 16.19 1.14 10.28
C ARG A 303 14.82 1.60 10.78
N THR A 304 14.12 0.71 11.48
CA THR A 304 12.85 1.03 12.14
C THR A 304 13.08 1.76 13.47
N VAL A 305 12.06 2.46 13.96
CA VAL A 305 12.11 3.20 15.24
C VAL A 305 12.48 2.29 16.40
N TRP A 306 11.96 1.06 16.43
CA TRP A 306 12.25 0.10 17.50
C TRP A 306 13.66 -0.51 17.39
N ASP A 307 14.20 -0.66 16.18
CA ASP A 307 15.61 -1.01 16.03
C ASP A 307 16.48 0.13 16.57
N ILE A 308 16.19 1.38 16.20
CA ILE A 308 16.93 2.56 16.66
C ILE A 308 16.86 2.63 18.19
N LEU A 309 15.67 2.51 18.78
CA LEU A 309 15.47 2.49 20.23
C LEU A 309 16.32 1.40 20.94
N ASN A 310 16.39 0.20 20.37
CA ASN A 310 17.23 -0.89 20.89
C ASN A 310 18.74 -0.53 20.89
N ASP A 311 19.24 0.19 19.88
CA ASP A 311 20.63 0.66 19.86
C ASP A 311 20.92 1.63 21.02
N TYR A 312 19.91 2.40 21.44
CA TYR A 312 19.95 3.28 22.61
C TYR A 312 19.54 2.56 23.92
N ARG A 313 19.49 1.21 23.91
CA ARG A 313 19.15 0.37 25.08
C ARG A 313 17.78 0.67 25.69
N VAL A 314 16.83 1.06 24.86
CA VAL A 314 15.43 1.26 25.27
C VAL A 314 14.65 -0.04 25.06
N PRO A 315 14.05 -0.63 26.12
CA PRO A 315 13.22 -1.82 25.96
C PRO A 315 11.94 -1.53 25.16
N ILE A 316 11.67 -2.37 24.16
CA ILE A 316 10.53 -2.24 23.24
C ILE A 316 9.48 -3.35 23.45
N GLY A 317 8.24 -3.08 23.10
CA GLY A 317 7.17 -4.06 22.94
C GLY A 317 6.43 -3.77 21.64
N VAL A 318 6.66 -4.57 20.60
CA VAL A 318 6.02 -4.37 19.28
C VAL A 318 5.14 -5.57 18.97
N VAL A 319 3.87 -5.32 18.71
CA VAL A 319 2.86 -6.37 18.50
C VAL A 319 2.08 -6.10 17.23
N ASN A 320 2.02 -7.13 16.38
CA ASN A 320 1.23 -7.13 15.15
C ASN A 320 1.57 -6.00 14.15
N TRP A 321 2.78 -5.41 14.25
CA TRP A 321 3.22 -4.40 13.28
C TRP A 321 3.64 -5.09 11.97
N PRO A 322 3.22 -4.62 10.79
CA PRO A 322 3.56 -5.23 9.51
C PRO A 322 5.06 -5.42 9.29
N LEU A 323 5.44 -6.49 8.61
CA LEU A 323 6.84 -6.78 8.27
C LEU A 323 7.73 -6.94 9.50
N THR A 324 7.19 -7.52 10.57
CA THR A 324 7.98 -7.91 11.74
C THR A 324 8.39 -9.38 11.70
N TYR A 325 7.90 -10.18 10.75
CA TYR A 325 8.36 -11.56 10.55
C TYR A 325 9.65 -11.64 9.71
N PRO A 326 10.68 -12.41 10.13
CA PRO A 326 10.81 -13.05 11.44
C PRO A 326 11.07 -12.02 12.54
N ALA A 327 10.44 -12.26 13.70
CA ALA A 327 10.50 -11.39 14.87
C ALA A 327 11.93 -11.29 15.40
N ARG A 328 12.36 -10.07 15.72
CA ARG A 328 13.68 -9.78 16.29
C ARG A 328 13.59 -8.65 17.32
N ALA A 329 13.95 -8.94 18.55
CA ALA A 329 13.99 -8.03 19.67
C ALA A 329 15.35 -8.13 20.39
N ARG A 330 16.13 -7.04 20.42
CA ARG A 330 17.38 -7.02 21.20
C ARG A 330 17.12 -6.79 22.69
N LEU A 331 16.13 -5.96 23.02
CA LEU A 331 15.74 -5.63 24.38
C LEU A 331 14.23 -5.42 24.46
N GLY A 332 13.54 -6.25 25.24
CA GLY A 332 12.08 -6.28 25.28
C GLY A 332 11.52 -7.43 24.43
N TYR A 333 10.45 -7.21 23.68
CA TYR A 333 9.81 -8.24 22.89
C TYR A 333 9.23 -7.74 21.55
N VAL A 334 9.12 -8.65 20.59
CA VAL A 334 8.39 -8.46 19.33
C VAL A 334 7.50 -9.68 19.11
N LEU A 335 6.21 -9.46 18.88
CA LEU A 335 5.26 -10.46 18.43
C LEU A 335 4.78 -10.07 17.02
N SER A 336 5.06 -10.92 16.05
CA SER A 336 4.94 -10.58 14.63
C SER A 336 3.49 -10.52 14.13
N ASP A 337 3.31 -9.74 13.08
CA ASP A 337 2.14 -9.69 12.19
C ASP A 337 1.76 -11.01 11.50
N ARG A 338 2.50 -12.09 11.74
CA ARG A 338 2.21 -13.43 11.17
C ARG A 338 1.92 -14.50 12.22
N PHE A 339 1.81 -14.10 13.48
CA PHE A 339 1.55 -15.08 14.54
C PHE A 339 0.17 -15.73 14.41
N ASP A 340 -0.84 -15.00 13.93
CA ASP A 340 -2.18 -15.51 13.63
C ASP A 340 -2.17 -16.60 12.55
N ASP A 341 -1.44 -16.38 11.46
CA ASP A 341 -1.23 -17.37 10.38
C ASP A 341 -0.46 -18.60 10.91
N ALA A 342 0.55 -18.37 11.73
CA ALA A 342 1.35 -19.43 12.33
C ALA A 342 0.53 -20.29 13.30
N ALA A 343 -0.26 -19.64 14.18
CA ALA A 343 -1.14 -20.28 15.15
C ALA A 343 -2.30 -21.06 14.48
N SER A 344 -2.78 -20.58 13.33
CA SER A 344 -3.83 -21.24 12.55
C SER A 344 -3.32 -22.45 11.76
N SER A 345 -2.00 -22.62 11.62
CA SER A 345 -1.40 -23.72 10.87
C SER A 345 -1.37 -25.01 11.70
N PRO A 346 -1.84 -26.17 11.17
CA PRO A 346 -1.84 -27.43 11.92
C PRO A 346 -0.47 -27.86 12.44
N MET A 347 0.61 -27.48 11.74
CA MET A 347 1.98 -27.84 12.11
C MET A 347 2.70 -26.77 12.94
N ARG A 348 2.17 -25.54 13.01
CA ARG A 348 2.73 -24.41 13.78
C ARG A 348 4.24 -24.17 13.61
N LEU A 349 4.79 -24.52 12.43
CA LEU A 349 6.23 -24.45 12.17
C LEU A 349 6.78 -23.02 12.18
N ALA A 350 5.92 -22.04 11.87
CA ALA A 350 6.28 -20.63 11.77
C ALA A 350 6.23 -19.89 13.13
N ASP A 351 5.67 -20.49 14.18
CA ASP A 351 5.51 -19.84 15.49
C ASP A 351 6.85 -19.37 16.06
N ALA A 352 7.89 -20.21 15.95
CA ALA A 352 9.21 -19.94 16.52
C ALA A 352 9.89 -18.71 15.90
N GLY A 353 9.56 -18.38 14.65
CA GLY A 353 10.03 -17.16 13.98
C GLY A 353 9.10 -15.98 14.15
N SER A 354 7.93 -16.17 14.76
CA SER A 354 6.87 -15.16 14.86
C SER A 354 6.85 -14.44 16.21
N GLY A 355 7.76 -14.76 17.13
CA GLY A 355 7.94 -14.03 18.38
C GLY A 355 9.38 -14.09 18.89
N ASP A 356 9.85 -13.03 19.53
CA ASP A 356 11.18 -12.93 20.14
C ASP A 356 11.08 -12.10 21.44
N PRO A 357 11.68 -12.50 22.57
CA PRO A 357 12.32 -13.79 22.87
C PRO A 357 11.36 -14.99 22.81
N THR A 358 11.87 -16.21 23.00
CA THR A 358 11.05 -17.44 22.97
C THR A 358 9.86 -17.41 23.92
N THR A 359 9.99 -16.74 25.07
CA THR A 359 8.88 -16.54 26.01
C THR A 359 7.70 -15.79 25.41
N THR A 360 7.95 -14.89 24.43
CA THR A 360 6.89 -14.22 23.66
C THR A 360 6.05 -15.24 22.91
N VAL A 361 6.70 -16.22 22.28
CA VAL A 361 6.01 -17.31 21.55
C VAL A 361 5.18 -18.15 22.51
N ASP A 362 5.71 -18.48 23.68
CA ASP A 362 5.01 -19.32 24.66
C ASP A 362 3.75 -18.65 25.20
N VAL A 363 3.84 -17.37 25.57
CA VAL A 363 2.68 -16.57 26.02
C VAL A 363 1.68 -16.38 24.87
N ALA A 364 2.17 -16.12 23.66
CA ALA A 364 1.32 -15.96 22.48
C ALA A 364 0.57 -17.26 22.15
N ARG A 365 1.19 -18.43 22.25
CA ARG A 365 0.50 -19.71 22.05
C ARG A 365 -0.66 -19.89 23.04
N GLU A 366 -0.40 -19.68 24.32
CA GLU A 366 -1.43 -19.85 25.36
C GLU A 366 -2.63 -18.92 25.13
N THR A 367 -2.36 -17.65 24.81
CA THR A 367 -3.40 -16.65 24.58
C THR A 367 -4.17 -16.91 23.27
N PHE A 368 -3.48 -17.25 22.17
CA PHE A 368 -4.13 -17.57 20.91
C PHE A 368 -4.97 -18.85 20.98
N ASP A 369 -4.49 -19.89 21.66
CA ASP A 369 -5.23 -21.15 21.81
C ASP A 369 -6.54 -20.92 22.58
N ARG A 370 -6.50 -20.09 23.64
CA ARG A 370 -7.70 -19.66 24.37
C ARG A 370 -8.71 -18.96 23.45
N TRP A 371 -8.24 -18.09 22.56
CA TRP A 371 -9.09 -17.36 21.62
C TRP A 371 -9.62 -18.24 20.47
N ILE A 372 -8.86 -19.24 20.03
CA ILE A 372 -9.30 -20.26 19.06
C ILE A 372 -10.53 -21.00 19.59
N ASP A 373 -10.47 -21.41 20.86
CA ASP A 373 -11.53 -22.14 21.57
C ASP A 373 -12.70 -21.25 22.00
N SER A 374 -12.53 -19.92 21.96
CA SER A 374 -13.56 -18.97 22.36
C SER A 374 -14.71 -18.91 21.35
N PRO A 375 -15.97 -18.92 21.81
CA PRO A 375 -17.12 -18.82 20.93
C PRO A 375 -17.19 -17.45 20.23
N TRP A 376 -17.72 -17.42 19.01
CA TRP A 376 -17.72 -16.22 18.15
C TRP A 376 -18.38 -14.99 18.79
N TYR A 377 -19.35 -15.16 19.68
CA TYR A 377 -20.06 -14.06 20.33
C TYR A 377 -19.21 -13.33 21.39
N GLU A 378 -18.13 -13.94 21.87
CA GLU A 378 -17.12 -13.29 22.72
C GLU A 378 -16.18 -12.42 21.87
N VAL A 379 -16.04 -12.77 20.58
CA VAL A 379 -15.22 -12.05 19.59
C VAL A 379 -16.00 -10.91 18.91
N VAL A 380 -17.30 -11.01 18.73
CA VAL A 380 -18.10 -9.86 18.26
C VAL A 380 -19.35 -9.87 19.12
N LEU A 381 -19.40 -8.96 20.11
CA LEU A 381 -20.47 -8.92 21.12
C LEU A 381 -21.83 -9.20 20.47
N PRO A 382 -22.67 -10.06 21.08
CA PRO A 382 -23.79 -10.70 20.42
C PRO A 382 -24.78 -9.65 19.96
N TYR A 383 -24.99 -9.55 18.64
CA TYR A 383 -26.24 -9.19 17.96
C TYR A 383 -25.93 -8.71 16.54
N THR A 384 -26.01 -9.60 15.55
CA THR A 384 -26.09 -9.21 14.14
C THR A 384 -27.20 -9.99 13.47
N GLN A 385 -28.29 -9.30 13.11
CA GLN A 385 -29.02 -9.70 11.91
C GLN A 385 -28.11 -9.34 10.72
N GLY A 386 -27.29 -10.30 10.32
CA GLY A 386 -26.29 -10.19 9.27
C GLY A 386 -25.33 -11.37 9.37
N GLU A 387 -25.14 -12.10 8.27
CA GLU A 387 -24.21 -13.22 8.20
C GLU A 387 -22.76 -12.70 8.24
N LEU A 388 -22.20 -12.55 9.46
CA LEU A 388 -20.76 -12.43 9.63
C LEU A 388 -20.11 -13.71 9.11
N THR A 389 -19.14 -13.59 8.21
CA THR A 389 -18.38 -14.76 7.77
C THR A 389 -17.38 -15.17 8.86
N ALA A 390 -16.96 -16.44 8.87
CA ALA A 390 -15.91 -16.90 9.77
C ALA A 390 -14.61 -16.08 9.61
N ALA A 391 -14.30 -15.64 8.39
CA ALA A 391 -13.14 -14.80 8.11
C ALA A 391 -13.24 -13.42 8.79
N ASP A 392 -14.41 -12.78 8.76
CA ASP A 392 -14.63 -11.47 9.41
C ASP A 392 -14.47 -11.58 10.94
N ILE A 393 -14.95 -12.68 11.53
CA ILE A 393 -14.83 -12.94 12.97
C ILE A 393 -13.37 -13.20 13.37
N ASN A 394 -12.62 -13.95 12.55
CA ASN A 394 -11.24 -14.32 12.87
C ASN A 394 -10.31 -13.09 13.00
N ARG A 395 -10.46 -12.06 12.16
CA ARG A 395 -9.61 -10.85 12.27
C ARG A 395 -9.82 -10.14 13.61
N ALA A 396 -11.08 -9.96 14.03
CA ALA A 396 -11.39 -9.39 15.34
C ALA A 396 -10.96 -10.29 16.52
N ARG A 397 -10.91 -11.60 16.32
CA ARG A 397 -10.39 -12.56 17.32
C ARG A 397 -8.89 -12.34 17.52
N TRP A 398 -8.14 -12.22 16.43
CA TRP A 398 -6.69 -12.05 16.49
C TRP A 398 -6.28 -10.73 17.11
N ASP A 399 -6.96 -9.63 16.78
CA ASP A 399 -6.74 -8.35 17.45
C ASP A 399 -6.86 -8.45 18.98
N ARG A 400 -7.80 -9.25 19.50
CA ARG A 400 -7.91 -9.50 20.96
C ARG A 400 -6.83 -10.42 21.50
N ALA A 401 -6.49 -11.47 20.76
CA ALA A 401 -5.41 -12.38 21.14
C ALA A 401 -4.10 -11.60 21.27
N TYR A 402 -3.77 -10.78 20.28
CA TYR A 402 -2.63 -9.87 20.30
C TYR A 402 -2.68 -8.89 21.49
N ALA A 403 -3.82 -8.26 21.76
CA ALA A 403 -3.97 -7.34 22.88
C ALA A 403 -3.76 -8.02 24.25
N ASP A 404 -4.31 -9.23 24.43
CA ASP A 404 -4.13 -10.02 25.64
C ASP A 404 -2.67 -10.49 25.81
N THR A 405 -2.04 -10.95 24.72
CA THR A 405 -0.61 -11.31 24.73
C THR A 405 0.24 -10.09 25.12
N ALA A 406 -0.02 -8.94 24.51
CA ALA A 406 0.69 -7.69 24.80
C ALA A 406 0.56 -7.29 26.27
N SER A 407 -0.64 -7.42 26.85
CA SER A 407 -0.87 -7.11 28.27
C SER A 407 -0.01 -7.98 29.19
N VAL A 408 0.12 -9.28 28.91
CA VAL A 408 0.95 -10.19 29.72
C VAL A 408 2.44 -9.85 29.57
N LEU A 409 2.90 -9.66 28.33
CA LEU A 409 4.31 -9.37 28.03
C LEU A 409 4.73 -7.99 28.55
N ASP A 410 3.84 -7.00 28.52
CA ASP A 410 4.10 -5.67 29.05
C ASP A 410 4.38 -5.67 30.55
N HIS A 411 3.72 -6.55 31.30
CA HIS A 411 4.00 -6.74 32.72
C HIS A 411 5.35 -7.42 32.96
N GLN A 412 5.74 -8.36 32.08
CA GLN A 412 6.99 -9.11 32.21
C GLN A 412 8.23 -8.31 31.78
N PHE A 413 8.14 -7.60 30.65
CA PHE A 413 9.27 -6.92 30.02
C PHE A 413 9.35 -5.43 30.33
N ALA A 414 8.27 -4.85 30.87
CA ALA A 414 8.16 -3.43 31.21
C ALA A 414 8.70 -2.47 30.11
N PRO A 415 8.26 -2.62 28.85
CA PRO A 415 8.79 -1.84 27.74
C PRO A 415 8.50 -0.34 27.91
N ARG A 416 9.45 0.48 27.43
CA ARG A 416 9.36 1.94 27.39
C ARG A 416 8.76 2.45 26.10
N PHE A 417 8.95 1.73 25.00
CA PHE A 417 8.22 1.95 23.76
C PHE A 417 7.29 0.77 23.51
N ARG A 418 6.00 1.03 23.33
CA ARG A 418 4.97 0.03 23.06
C ARG A 418 4.25 0.39 21.78
N ALA A 419 4.06 -0.57 20.89
CA ALA A 419 3.28 -0.40 19.68
C ALA A 419 2.43 -1.64 19.41
N ILE A 420 1.13 -1.45 19.23
CA ILE A 420 0.19 -2.53 18.89
C ILE A 420 -0.71 -2.11 17.73
N ARG A 421 -0.87 -3.00 16.74
CA ARG A 421 -1.77 -2.79 15.59
C ARG A 421 -3.06 -3.60 15.70
N TYR A 422 -4.16 -2.94 15.33
CA TYR A 422 -5.49 -3.49 15.19
C TYR A 422 -5.96 -3.42 13.73
N GLU A 423 -6.24 -4.58 13.13
CA GLU A 423 -6.63 -4.75 11.71
C GLU A 423 -8.15 -4.83 11.52
N GLY A 424 -8.90 -5.17 12.58
CA GLY A 424 -10.31 -5.52 12.45
C GLY A 424 -11.18 -4.41 11.85
N LEU A 425 -10.81 -3.14 12.04
CA LEU A 425 -11.54 -2.00 11.46
C LEU A 425 -11.51 -1.99 9.94
N GLU A 426 -10.38 -2.31 9.33
CA GLU A 426 -10.25 -2.41 7.87
C GLU A 426 -11.19 -3.50 7.34
N THR A 427 -11.13 -4.70 7.96
CA THR A 427 -11.97 -5.84 7.60
C THR A 427 -13.45 -5.48 7.67
N PHE A 428 -13.89 -4.89 8.79
CA PHE A 428 -15.29 -4.47 8.92
C PHE A 428 -15.65 -3.29 8.03
N GLY A 429 -14.71 -2.37 7.77
CA GLY A 429 -14.89 -1.24 6.87
C GLY A 429 -15.16 -1.69 5.44
N HIS A 430 -14.45 -2.69 4.93
CA HIS A 430 -14.69 -3.20 3.58
C HIS A 430 -16.12 -3.73 3.38
N VAL A 431 -16.74 -4.26 4.44
CA VAL A 431 -18.01 -4.98 4.35
C VAL A 431 -19.18 -4.12 4.79
N TYR A 432 -19.04 -3.44 5.92
CA TYR A 432 -20.13 -2.82 6.67
C TYR A 432 -20.14 -1.30 6.59
N LEU A 433 -19.24 -0.66 5.83
CA LEU A 433 -19.19 0.81 5.71
C LEU A 433 -20.53 1.39 5.23
N ARG A 434 -21.19 0.76 4.25
CA ARG A 434 -22.51 1.21 3.78
C ARG A 434 -23.58 1.22 4.88
N GLN A 435 -23.52 0.26 5.81
CA GLN A 435 -24.47 0.20 6.92
C GLN A 435 -24.14 1.23 7.99
N ALA A 436 -22.85 1.49 8.22
CA ALA A 436 -22.38 2.42 9.24
C ALA A 436 -22.46 3.90 8.83
N GLN A 437 -22.33 4.17 7.54
CA GLN A 437 -22.35 5.51 6.93
C GLN A 437 -23.16 5.50 5.61
N PRO A 438 -24.48 5.28 5.65
CA PRO A 438 -25.33 5.29 4.45
C PRO A 438 -25.26 6.62 3.68
N GLU A 439 -24.94 7.72 4.36
CA GLU A 439 -24.72 9.05 3.78
C GLU A 439 -23.62 9.08 2.70
N LEU A 440 -22.57 8.27 2.82
CA LEU A 440 -21.51 8.17 1.80
C LEU A 440 -22.01 7.55 0.49
N PHE A 441 -23.16 6.87 0.52
CA PHE A 441 -23.74 6.17 -0.62
C PHE A 441 -24.98 6.87 -1.18
N GLY A 442 -25.40 8.01 -0.60
CA GLY A 442 -26.57 8.76 -1.03
C GLY A 442 -27.90 8.03 -0.83
N ASP A 443 -27.97 7.06 0.09
CA ASP A 443 -29.14 6.20 0.30
C ASP A 443 -29.77 6.41 1.69
N PRO A 444 -30.78 7.28 1.83
CA PRO A 444 -31.44 7.56 3.12
C PRO A 444 -32.35 6.43 3.60
N ARG A 445 -32.54 5.34 2.83
CA ARG A 445 -33.47 4.24 3.17
C ARG A 445 -32.88 3.20 4.12
N TRP A 446 -31.58 3.24 4.39
CA TRP A 446 -30.93 2.43 5.41
C TRP A 446 -31.13 3.07 6.79
N THR A 447 -32.28 2.81 7.40
CA THR A 447 -32.61 3.30 8.75
C THR A 447 -31.82 2.58 9.84
N ALA A 448 -31.26 3.38 10.74
CA ALA A 448 -30.35 3.08 11.86
C ALA A 448 -30.89 2.17 12.98
N ALA A 449 -31.65 1.12 12.66
CA ALA A 449 -32.28 0.24 13.66
C ALA A 449 -31.29 -0.77 14.29
N VAL A 450 -30.11 -0.98 13.72
CA VAL A 450 -29.08 -1.88 14.24
C VAL A 450 -27.81 -1.08 14.43
N ARG A 451 -27.27 -1.00 15.66
CA ARG A 451 -25.91 -0.47 15.88
C ARG A 451 -24.94 -1.31 15.03
N PRO A 452 -24.37 -0.75 13.95
CA PRO A 452 -23.53 -1.46 13.00
C PRO A 452 -22.38 -2.18 13.70
N VAL A 453 -21.97 -3.33 13.16
CA VAL A 453 -20.77 -4.08 13.62
C VAL A 453 -19.57 -3.15 13.77
N LEU A 454 -19.42 -2.22 12.81
CA LEU A 454 -18.35 -1.23 12.81
C LEU A 454 -18.37 -0.34 14.06
N ASP A 455 -19.54 0.16 14.48
CA ASP A 455 -19.68 1.00 15.68
C ASP A 455 -19.30 0.25 16.96
N ARG A 456 -19.61 -1.05 17.03
CA ARG A 456 -19.19 -1.88 18.17
C ARG A 456 -17.69 -2.11 18.19
N TYR A 457 -17.09 -2.27 17.02
CA TYR A 457 -15.66 -2.45 16.93
C TYR A 457 -14.89 -1.17 17.30
N TYR A 458 -15.37 0.00 16.87
CA TYR A 458 -14.88 1.28 17.38
C TYR A 458 -15.03 1.40 18.90
N ALA A 459 -16.13 0.93 19.48
CA ALA A 459 -16.31 0.93 20.93
C ALA A 459 -15.32 0.02 21.67
N TYR A 460 -14.95 -1.13 21.08
CA TYR A 460 -13.88 -1.99 21.60
C TYR A 460 -12.53 -1.27 21.57
N LEU A 461 -12.18 -0.64 20.45
CA LEU A 461 -10.93 0.13 20.33
C LEU A 461 -10.91 1.36 21.25
N ASP A 462 -12.04 2.04 21.44
CA ASP A 462 -12.17 3.12 22.43
C ASP A 462 -11.89 2.62 23.85
N ALA A 463 -12.28 1.37 24.17
CA ALA A 463 -11.95 0.75 25.46
C ALA A 463 -10.47 0.40 25.59
N GLU A 464 -9.81 -0.05 24.52
CA GLU A 464 -8.34 -0.25 24.46
C GLU A 464 -7.60 1.08 24.70
N VAL A 465 -8.04 2.15 24.02
CA VAL A 465 -7.54 3.51 24.25
C VAL A 465 -7.74 3.93 25.70
N GLY A 466 -8.91 3.67 26.29
CA GLY A 466 -9.19 3.93 27.70
C GLY A 466 -8.25 3.21 28.66
N ARG A 467 -7.95 1.93 28.41
CA ARG A 467 -6.97 1.16 29.18
C ARG A 467 -5.57 1.74 29.07
N ALA A 468 -5.15 2.12 27.86
CA ALA A 468 -3.87 2.78 27.65
C ALA A 468 -3.77 4.11 28.40
N MET A 469 -4.83 4.93 28.37
CA MET A 469 -4.89 6.20 29.11
C MET A 469 -4.77 6.01 30.63
N GLN A 470 -5.39 4.96 31.18
CA GLN A 470 -5.33 4.66 32.62
C GLN A 470 -3.93 4.21 33.08
N ALA A 471 -3.15 3.62 32.17
CA ALA A 471 -1.80 3.15 32.46
C ALA A 471 -0.71 4.25 32.36
N LEU A 472 -1.06 5.45 31.85
CA LEU A 472 -0.08 6.53 31.67
C LEU A 472 0.40 7.10 33.02
N ARG A 473 1.72 7.17 33.18
CA ARG A 473 2.37 7.93 34.27
C ARG A 473 2.60 9.38 33.84
N PRO A 474 2.95 10.29 34.77
CA PRO A 474 3.43 11.61 34.39
C PRO A 474 4.57 11.49 33.38
N THR A 475 4.55 12.31 32.32
CA THR A 475 5.51 12.27 31.18
C THR A 475 5.38 11.08 30.22
N ASP A 476 4.48 10.12 30.44
CA ASP A 476 4.18 9.12 29.42
C ASP A 476 3.31 9.74 28.30
N LEU A 477 3.45 9.19 27.09
CA LEU A 477 2.75 9.63 25.89
C LEU A 477 1.93 8.49 25.29
N LEU A 478 0.65 8.76 25.04
CA LEU A 478 -0.19 7.92 24.20
C LEU A 478 -0.35 8.56 22.82
N ILE A 479 -0.10 7.78 21.77
CA ILE A 479 -0.40 8.10 20.39
C ILE A 479 -1.42 7.08 19.88
N VAL A 480 -2.56 7.54 19.36
CA VAL A 480 -3.50 6.72 18.59
C VAL A 480 -3.41 7.18 17.15
N MET A 481 -2.97 6.30 16.26
CA MET A 481 -2.68 6.64 14.88
C MET A 481 -3.43 5.72 13.92
N SER A 482 -3.94 6.29 12.84
CA SER A 482 -4.36 5.54 11.68
C SER A 482 -3.59 6.00 10.46
N GLY A 483 -3.02 5.06 9.71
CA GLY A 483 -2.26 5.36 8.49
C GLY A 483 -3.13 5.81 7.31
N PHE A 484 -4.42 5.45 7.33
CA PHE A 484 -5.39 5.73 6.27
C PHE A 484 -6.81 5.45 6.77
N GLY A 485 -7.80 6.14 6.21
CA GLY A 485 -9.22 5.86 6.48
C GLY A 485 -9.89 5.02 5.39
N MET A 486 -11.21 4.92 5.49
CA MET A 486 -12.06 4.17 4.58
C MET A 486 -13.07 5.10 3.92
N ASP A 487 -13.33 4.87 2.63
CA ASP A 487 -14.37 5.57 1.87
C ASP A 487 -15.20 4.59 1.03
N ALA A 488 -16.31 5.06 0.47
CA ALA A 488 -17.19 4.28 -0.38
C ALA A 488 -16.49 3.78 -1.63
N THR A 489 -16.58 2.47 -1.89
CA THR A 489 -16.07 1.88 -3.12
C THR A 489 -16.75 2.52 -4.34
N PRO A 490 -15.97 2.97 -5.36
CA PRO A 490 -16.52 3.55 -6.57
C PRO A 490 -17.59 2.67 -7.22
N LEU A 491 -18.62 3.30 -7.80
CA LEU A 491 -19.74 2.61 -8.42
C LEU A 491 -19.30 1.62 -9.51
N GLY A 492 -18.33 2.00 -10.34
CA GLY A 492 -17.82 1.15 -11.42
C GLY A 492 -17.21 -0.16 -10.90
N THR A 493 -16.38 -0.08 -9.85
CA THR A 493 -15.76 -1.25 -9.21
C THR A 493 -16.83 -2.18 -8.63
N ARG A 494 -17.81 -1.62 -7.90
CA ARG A 494 -18.91 -2.42 -7.33
C ARG A 494 -19.74 -3.16 -8.38
N LEU A 495 -19.98 -2.54 -9.54
CA LEU A 495 -20.70 -3.18 -10.64
C LEU A 495 -19.90 -4.34 -11.25
N ILE A 496 -18.60 -4.17 -11.43
CA ILE A 496 -17.71 -5.21 -11.95
C ILE A 496 -17.66 -6.41 -10.98
N ASP A 497 -17.45 -6.16 -9.69
CA ASP A 497 -17.39 -7.21 -8.68
C ASP A 497 -18.70 -7.99 -8.59
N GLY A 498 -19.84 -7.30 -8.68
CA GLY A 498 -21.15 -7.92 -8.74
C GLY A 498 -21.35 -8.81 -9.97
N LEU A 499 -20.84 -8.41 -11.14
CA LEU A 499 -20.88 -9.22 -12.37
C LEU A 499 -19.96 -10.45 -12.29
N LEU A 500 -18.83 -10.34 -11.59
CA LEU A 500 -17.88 -11.43 -11.40
C LEU A 500 -18.26 -12.39 -10.25
N GLY A 501 -19.40 -12.17 -9.59
CA GLY A 501 -19.89 -13.02 -8.50
C GLY A 501 -19.09 -12.89 -7.19
N GLY A 502 -18.30 -11.83 -7.04
CA GLY A 502 -17.55 -11.54 -5.82
C GLY A 502 -18.45 -10.95 -4.72
N ARG A 503 -17.99 -11.03 -3.45
CA ARG A 503 -18.63 -10.25 -2.36
C ARG A 503 -18.42 -8.77 -2.67
N ALA A 504 -19.51 -8.04 -2.89
CA ALA A 504 -19.45 -6.61 -3.20
C ALA A 504 -18.92 -5.83 -1.97
N LEU A 505 -17.64 -5.48 -1.99
CA LEU A 505 -17.03 -4.64 -0.95
C LEU A 505 -17.61 -3.23 -1.02
N THR A 506 -18.09 -2.74 0.11
CA THR A 506 -18.72 -1.42 0.22
C THR A 506 -17.72 -0.33 0.55
N GLY A 507 -16.67 -0.64 1.30
CA GLY A 507 -15.58 0.28 1.62
C GLY A 507 -14.27 -0.05 0.90
N THR A 508 -13.44 0.96 0.69
CA THR A 508 -12.06 0.86 0.18
C THR A 508 -11.15 1.89 0.87
N HIS A 509 -9.88 1.54 1.07
CA HIS A 509 -8.84 2.47 1.51
C HIS A 509 -8.01 3.02 0.34
N GLU A 510 -8.08 2.45 -0.87
CA GLU A 510 -7.28 2.91 -2.02
C GLU A 510 -7.58 4.38 -2.39
N ALA A 511 -8.86 4.74 -2.37
CA ALA A 511 -9.36 6.10 -2.54
C ALA A 511 -9.77 6.74 -1.20
N GLY A 512 -9.42 6.10 -0.08
CA GLY A 512 -9.77 6.53 1.26
C GLY A 512 -9.18 7.89 1.63
N PRO A 513 -9.76 8.55 2.65
CA PRO A 513 -9.17 9.76 3.21
C PRO A 513 -7.80 9.45 3.80
N ASP A 514 -7.01 10.50 3.95
CA ASP A 514 -5.72 10.41 4.63
C ASP A 514 -5.89 9.97 6.10
N GLY A 515 -4.78 9.55 6.72
CA GLY A 515 -4.75 9.09 8.09
C GLY A 515 -4.90 10.20 9.12
N PHE A 516 -4.74 9.84 10.40
CA PHE A 516 -4.71 10.79 11.50
C PHE A 516 -3.80 10.33 12.63
N LEU A 517 -3.45 11.28 13.50
CA LEU A 517 -2.77 11.06 14.77
C LEU A 517 -3.50 11.82 15.87
N LEU A 518 -3.80 11.12 16.95
CA LEU A 518 -4.28 11.68 18.20
C LEU A 518 -3.20 11.45 19.26
N ALA A 519 -2.84 12.49 20.00
CA ALA A 519 -1.86 12.39 21.09
C ALA A 519 -2.49 12.78 22.42
N TYR A 520 -2.12 12.08 23.50
CA TYR A 520 -2.60 12.36 24.84
C TYR A 520 -1.48 12.13 25.87
N GLY A 521 -1.34 13.07 26.80
CA GLY A 521 -0.33 13.03 27.86
C GLY A 521 -0.10 14.41 28.45
N THR A 522 0.61 14.49 29.58
CA THR A 522 0.85 15.75 30.30
C THR A 522 1.69 16.76 29.51
N ALA A 523 2.53 16.27 28.60
CA ALA A 523 3.40 17.10 27.77
C ALA A 523 2.74 17.53 26.44
N VAL A 524 1.55 17.00 26.12
CA VAL A 524 0.86 17.20 24.84
C VAL A 524 0.11 18.54 24.84
N ALA A 525 0.24 19.29 23.75
CA ALA A 525 -0.53 20.51 23.53
C ALA A 525 -2.00 20.16 23.18
N THR A 526 -2.95 20.97 23.63
CA THR A 526 -4.36 20.73 23.33
C THR A 526 -4.77 21.40 22.01
N GLY A 527 -5.47 20.66 21.14
CA GLY A 527 -6.14 21.21 19.96
C GLY A 527 -5.79 20.52 18.64
N GLN A 528 -6.27 21.10 17.54
CA GLN A 528 -5.96 20.64 16.19
C GLN A 528 -4.61 21.18 15.73
N MET A 529 -3.71 20.28 15.33
CA MET A 529 -2.39 20.59 14.84
C MET A 529 -2.36 20.74 13.31
N PRO A 530 -1.35 21.42 12.75
CA PRO A 530 -1.10 21.44 11.32
C PRO A 530 -0.98 20.02 10.74
N ARG A 531 -1.39 19.86 9.49
CA ARG A 531 -1.32 18.58 8.79
C ARG A 531 0.11 18.01 8.77
N GLY A 532 0.24 16.72 9.06
CA GLY A 532 1.48 15.96 8.99
C GLY A 532 1.53 14.92 7.89
N SER A 533 2.49 14.02 8.03
CA SER A 533 2.70 12.82 7.22
C SER A 533 2.72 11.59 8.10
N VAL A 534 2.30 10.44 7.60
CA VAL A 534 2.49 9.16 8.30
C VAL A 534 3.96 8.89 8.64
N ALA A 535 4.90 9.40 7.83
CA ALA A 535 6.33 9.32 8.08
C ALA A 535 6.80 10.13 9.32
N ASP A 536 5.96 11.01 9.88
CA ASP A 536 6.33 11.82 11.03
C ASP A 536 6.36 11.03 12.35
N LEU A 537 5.80 9.81 12.39
CA LEU A 537 5.70 9.02 13.63
C LEU A 537 7.08 8.69 14.22
N ALA A 538 7.95 8.00 13.48
CA ALA A 538 9.29 7.64 13.96
C ALA A 538 10.10 8.83 14.48
N PRO A 539 10.30 9.93 13.73
CA PRO A 539 11.07 11.07 14.22
C PRO A 539 10.41 11.76 15.43
N THR A 540 9.08 11.75 15.53
CA THR A 540 8.35 12.28 16.70
C THR A 540 8.57 11.42 17.95
N VAL A 541 8.53 10.09 17.81
CA VAL A 541 8.83 9.15 18.90
C VAL A 541 10.27 9.31 19.36
N LEU A 542 11.23 9.34 18.43
CA LEU A 542 12.65 9.54 18.77
C LEU A 542 12.87 10.85 19.52
N TYR A 543 12.30 11.95 19.01
CA TYR A 543 12.33 13.25 19.66
C TYR A 543 11.80 13.19 21.09
N TYR A 544 10.59 12.64 21.28
CA TYR A 544 9.96 12.57 22.60
C TYR A 544 10.79 11.73 23.59
N MET A 545 11.41 10.66 23.10
CA MET A 545 12.26 9.78 23.92
C MET A 545 13.69 10.30 24.10
N GLY A 546 13.99 11.53 23.64
CA GLY A 546 15.29 12.17 23.81
C GLY A 546 16.39 11.61 22.90
N ILE A 547 16.03 10.79 21.91
CA ILE A 547 16.95 10.18 20.95
C ILE A 547 17.12 11.12 19.75
N PRO A 548 18.36 11.33 19.27
CA PRO A 548 18.59 12.16 18.09
C PRO A 548 17.81 11.70 16.86
N VAL A 549 17.28 12.63 16.08
CA VAL A 549 16.55 12.36 14.84
C VAL A 549 17.53 12.29 13.67
N GLY A 550 17.35 11.32 12.77
CA GLY A 550 18.18 11.19 11.57
C GLY A 550 17.83 12.28 10.56
N ARG A 551 18.83 12.99 10.02
CA ARG A 551 18.63 14.01 8.96
C ARG A 551 18.24 13.43 7.61
N ASP A 552 18.42 12.12 7.44
CA ASP A 552 18.07 11.36 6.26
C ASP A 552 16.62 10.85 6.24
N MET A 553 15.91 10.96 7.37
CA MET A 553 14.46 10.71 7.47
C MET A 553 13.69 11.76 6.65
N ASP A 554 12.57 11.34 6.04
CA ASP A 554 11.68 12.22 5.29
C ASP A 554 10.63 12.89 6.19
N GLY A 555 10.24 12.21 7.27
CA GLY A 555 9.33 12.75 8.28
C GLY A 555 9.98 13.78 9.20
N PHE A 556 9.14 14.61 9.81
CA PHE A 556 9.57 15.66 10.74
C PHE A 556 9.23 15.29 12.19
N PRO A 557 10.10 15.62 13.16
CA PRO A 557 9.75 15.52 14.57
C PRO A 557 8.69 16.58 14.89
N ARG A 558 7.45 16.14 15.16
CA ARG A 558 6.29 17.00 15.42
C ARG A 558 6.34 17.62 16.80
N THR A 559 7.28 18.55 16.97
CA THR A 559 7.44 19.34 18.20
C THR A 559 6.20 20.15 18.56
N ASP A 560 5.41 20.51 17.54
CA ASP A 560 4.13 21.20 17.68
C ASP A 560 3.03 20.37 18.35
N LEU A 561 3.20 19.05 18.48
CA LEU A 561 2.33 18.22 19.33
C LEU A 561 2.49 18.50 20.83
N PHE A 562 3.57 19.17 21.24
CA PHE A 562 3.94 19.29 22.64
C PHE A 562 3.85 20.73 23.13
N THR A 563 3.70 20.88 24.44
CA THR A 563 3.65 22.19 25.08
C THR A 563 4.96 22.96 24.88
N SER A 564 4.87 24.29 24.87
CA SER A 564 6.05 25.16 24.75
C SER A 564 7.10 24.87 25.82
N THR A 565 6.66 24.62 27.07
CA THR A 565 7.54 24.25 28.18
C THR A 565 8.34 22.99 27.88
N TRP A 566 7.66 21.93 27.40
CA TRP A 566 8.34 20.69 27.01
C TRP A 566 9.39 20.92 25.92
N THR A 567 9.02 21.63 24.86
CA THR A 567 9.92 21.86 23.72
C THR A 567 11.15 22.71 24.04
N LEU A 568 11.03 23.65 24.99
CA LEU A 568 12.14 24.47 25.47
C LEU A 568 13.14 23.66 26.31
N GLU A 569 12.64 22.75 27.15
CA GLU A 569 13.47 21.87 27.98
C GLU A 569 14.11 20.73 27.19
N HIS A 570 13.47 20.31 26.09
CA HIS A 570 13.87 19.17 25.27
C HIS A 570 14.10 19.62 23.82
N PRO A 571 15.22 20.28 23.50
CA PRO A 571 15.52 20.68 22.12
C PRO A 571 15.80 19.46 21.23
N VAL A 572 15.39 19.56 19.96
CA VAL A 572 15.60 18.50 18.97
C VAL A 572 17.10 18.29 18.73
N LYS A 573 17.56 17.05 18.88
CA LYS A 573 18.93 16.64 18.54
C LYS A 573 18.91 15.94 17.19
N TYR A 574 19.96 16.13 16.39
CA TYR A 574 20.08 15.51 15.07
C TYR A 574 21.38 14.73 14.90
N VAL A 575 21.31 13.63 14.18
CA VAL A 575 22.46 12.89 13.62
C VAL A 575 22.35 12.83 12.10
N ALA A 576 23.44 12.52 11.40
CA ALA A 576 23.40 12.42 9.94
C ALA A 576 22.44 11.31 9.47
N SER A 577 22.56 10.13 10.07
CA SER A 577 21.73 8.95 9.80
C SER A 577 21.88 7.93 10.94
N HIS A 578 20.85 7.10 11.13
CA HIS A 578 20.91 5.92 12.00
C HIS A 578 21.16 4.61 11.22
N GLU A 579 21.27 4.69 9.90
CA GLU A 579 21.58 3.53 9.06
C GLU A 579 22.98 2.98 9.38
N GLN A 580 23.21 1.70 9.07
CA GLN A 580 24.49 1.02 9.29
C GLN A 580 25.15 0.62 7.98
#